data_AF-A0A8T5UVX5-F1
#
_entry.id   AF-A0A8T5UVX5-F1
#
_cell.length_a   1.000
_cell.length_b   1.000
_cell.length_c   1.000
_cell.angle_alpha   90.00
_cell.angle_beta   90.00
_cell.angle_gamma   90.00
#
_symmetry.space_group_name_H-M   'P 1'
#
loop_
_entity.id
_entity.type
_entity.pdbx_description
1 polymer ?
#
loop_
_entity_poly.entity_id
_entity_poly.type
_entity_poly.pdbx_seq_one_letter_code
_entity_poly.pdbx_strand_id
1 'polypeptide(L)'
;MDIGDVISDSLRYPSSDWIKVVILGVLFIISFFIIPLFLAMGYMFRVIKASLAGVEELPSFDEWGEMFVDGIKLFLVYLIYSLPALIIGLFSIISLWSSIWSLNYVTQMSGNTFTPEMVVSIFGGTALVGLVVAGIYVLIIYPIMAVAIGNMAYYNGELSAAFRFGEIFSTISLIGWVDLIIWYIVMIIIGIAIGFIGSILGIIPLLGWIIIIFIVYPYSYLFYARAIAWLYSSAFGEEYEA
;
A
#
# COMPACT_ATOMS: atom_id res chain seq x y z
N MET A 1 -3.89 20.52 8.33
CA MET A 1 -4.09 19.32 9.19
C MET A 1 -2.98 19.22 10.23
N ASP A 2 -3.27 18.97 11.51
CA ASP A 2 -2.20 18.69 12.50
C ASP A 2 -1.73 17.24 12.34
N ILE A 3 -0.50 17.06 11.84
CA ILE A 3 0.05 15.73 11.58
C ILE A 3 0.32 14.94 12.87
N GLY A 4 0.55 15.62 13.99
CA GLY A 4 0.76 14.97 15.29
C GLY A 4 -0.49 14.22 15.75
N ASP A 5 -1.66 14.83 15.59
CA ASP A 5 -2.94 14.24 15.93
C ASP A 5 -3.27 13.05 15.04
N VAL A 6 -3.03 13.17 13.72
CA VAL A 6 -3.21 12.06 12.77
C VAL A 6 -2.39 10.86 13.18
N ILE A 7 -1.12 11.06 13.53
CA ILE A 7 -0.23 9.96 13.95
C ILE A 7 -0.70 9.38 15.27
N SER A 8 -0.96 10.22 16.28
CA SER A 8 -1.35 9.78 17.62
C SER A 8 -2.66 8.98 17.59
N ASP A 9 -3.69 9.49 16.92
CA ASP A 9 -4.98 8.81 16.78
C ASP A 9 -4.83 7.51 15.99
N SER A 10 -4.18 7.56 14.83
CA SER A 10 -4.00 6.40 13.97
C SER A 10 -3.17 5.31 14.65
N LEU A 11 -2.21 5.67 15.51
CA LEU A 11 -1.45 4.70 16.31
C LEU A 11 -2.30 4.09 17.42
N ARG A 12 -3.20 4.84 18.06
CA ARG A 12 -4.06 4.30 19.11
C ARG A 12 -5.16 3.40 18.57
N TYR A 13 -5.66 3.68 17.37
CA TYR A 13 -6.82 3.03 16.78
C TYR A 13 -6.74 1.48 16.73
N PRO A 14 -5.64 0.83 16.28
CA PRO A 14 -5.53 -0.62 16.31
C PRO A 14 -5.60 -1.22 17.72
N SER A 15 -5.22 -0.46 18.76
CA SER A 15 -5.29 -0.90 20.16
C SER A 15 -6.71 -0.86 20.74
N SER A 16 -7.71 -0.39 19.99
CA SER A 16 -9.11 -0.43 20.43
C SER A 16 -9.61 -1.86 20.66
N ASP A 17 -9.13 -2.82 19.86
CA ASP A 17 -9.56 -4.23 19.94
C ASP A 17 -8.46 -5.19 19.44
N TRP A 18 -7.66 -5.70 20.38
CA TRP A 18 -6.58 -6.63 20.10
C TRP A 18 -7.06 -7.98 19.55
N ILE A 19 -8.31 -8.39 19.81
CA ILE A 19 -8.85 -9.63 19.26
C ILE A 19 -9.00 -9.48 17.75
N LYS A 20 -9.53 -8.35 17.28
CA LYS A 20 -9.64 -8.03 15.85
C LYS A 20 -8.28 -7.90 15.17
N VAL A 21 -7.27 -7.35 15.85
CA VAL A 21 -5.89 -7.33 15.36
C VAL A 21 -5.35 -8.75 15.12
N VAL A 22 -5.55 -9.66 16.09
CA VAL A 22 -5.11 -11.06 15.95
C VAL A 22 -5.90 -11.80 14.87
N ILE A 23 -7.22 -11.57 14.76
CA ILE A 23 -8.05 -12.14 13.68
C ILE A 23 -7.52 -11.70 12.31
N LEU A 24 -7.18 -10.42 12.15
CA LEU A 24 -6.56 -9.91 10.93
C LEU A 24 -5.20 -10.57 10.66
N GLY A 25 -4.41 -10.84 11.70
CA GLY A 25 -3.17 -11.62 11.61
C GLY A 25 -3.38 -13.05 11.11
N VAL A 26 -4.40 -13.74 11.64
CA VAL A 26 -4.81 -15.07 11.14
C VAL A 26 -5.19 -14.97 9.67
N LEU A 27 -5.98 -13.95 9.30
CA LEU A 27 -6.44 -13.72 7.94
C LEU A 27 -5.26 -13.50 6.97
N PHE A 28 -4.21 -12.79 7.39
CA PHE A 28 -3.00 -12.62 6.60
C PHE A 28 -2.23 -13.93 6.37
N ILE A 29 -2.16 -14.83 7.35
CA ILE A 29 -1.52 -16.15 7.15
C ILE A 29 -2.23 -16.94 6.07
N ILE A 30 -3.57 -16.94 6.09
CA ILE A 30 -4.37 -17.68 5.10
C ILE A 30 -4.57 -16.91 3.80
N SER A 31 -4.07 -15.68 3.68
CA SER A 31 -4.16 -14.83 2.47
C SER A 31 -3.33 -15.33 1.29
N PHE A 32 -2.59 -16.44 1.43
CA PHE A 32 -2.08 -17.15 0.26
C PHE A 32 -3.21 -17.73 -0.60
N PHE A 33 -4.40 -17.92 -0.04
CA PHE A 33 -5.62 -18.22 -0.79
C PHE A 33 -6.28 -16.94 -1.31
N ILE A 34 -6.95 -17.06 -2.45
CA ILE A 34 -7.63 -15.94 -3.13
C ILE A 34 -8.71 -15.31 -2.23
N ILE A 35 -9.55 -16.11 -1.57
CA ILE A 35 -10.68 -15.59 -0.80
C ILE A 35 -10.22 -14.77 0.43
N PRO A 36 -9.34 -15.30 1.31
CA PRO A 36 -8.85 -14.55 2.46
C PRO A 36 -8.05 -13.30 2.10
N LEU A 37 -7.32 -13.31 0.98
CA LEU A 37 -6.62 -12.12 0.47
C LEU A 37 -7.58 -10.95 0.26
N PHE A 38 -8.68 -11.19 -0.45
CA PHE A 38 -9.69 -10.17 -0.69
C PHE A 38 -10.45 -9.80 0.59
N LEU A 39 -10.69 -10.74 1.51
CA LEU A 39 -11.29 -10.41 2.80
C LEU A 39 -10.40 -9.46 3.62
N ALA A 40 -9.07 -9.63 3.60
CA ALA A 40 -8.16 -8.73 4.30
C ALA A 40 -8.17 -7.31 3.70
N MET A 41 -8.16 -7.21 2.37
CA MET A 41 -8.32 -5.92 1.66
C MET A 41 -9.69 -5.28 1.93
N GLY A 42 -10.74 -6.09 1.96
CA GLY A 42 -12.09 -5.65 2.31
C GLY A 42 -12.19 -5.10 3.71
N TYR A 43 -11.53 -5.75 4.66
CA TYR A 43 -11.47 -5.28 6.05
C TYR A 43 -10.73 -3.94 6.15
N MET A 44 -9.64 -3.75 5.40
CA MET A 44 -8.98 -2.44 5.27
C MET A 44 -9.97 -1.36 4.84
N PHE A 45 -10.71 -1.63 3.78
CA PHE A 45 -11.65 -0.68 3.23
C PHE A 45 -12.79 -0.37 4.20
N ARG A 46 -13.27 -1.39 4.93
CA ARG A 46 -14.26 -1.22 6.00
C ARG A 46 -13.72 -0.34 7.13
N VAL A 47 -12.45 -0.48 7.51
CA VAL A 47 -11.81 0.39 8.50
C VAL A 47 -11.76 1.84 8.02
N ILE A 48 -11.47 2.07 6.74
CA ILE A 48 -11.49 3.43 6.15
C ILE A 48 -12.91 3.99 6.21
N LYS A 49 -13.93 3.24 5.77
CA LYS A 49 -15.35 3.64 5.85
C LYS A 49 -15.77 3.98 7.29
N ALA A 50 -15.47 3.09 8.24
CA ALA A 50 -15.80 3.28 9.66
C ALA A 50 -15.10 4.51 10.24
N SER A 51 -13.84 4.73 9.88
CA SER A 51 -13.07 5.89 10.34
C SER A 51 -13.59 7.21 9.77
N LEU A 52 -14.00 7.23 8.50
CA LEU A 52 -14.67 8.40 7.90
C LEU A 52 -16.05 8.67 8.52
N ALA A 53 -16.72 7.63 9.03
CA ALA A 53 -17.96 7.76 9.78
C ALA A 53 -17.75 8.16 11.25
N GLY A 54 -16.51 8.45 11.68
CA GLY A 54 -16.20 8.86 13.05
C GLY A 54 -16.19 7.71 14.08
N VAL A 55 -16.20 6.45 13.63
CA VAL A 55 -16.16 5.30 14.54
C VAL A 55 -14.73 5.15 15.08
N GLU A 56 -14.57 5.16 16.41
CA GLU A 56 -13.27 5.02 17.08
C GLU A 56 -12.84 3.57 17.34
N GLU A 57 -13.78 2.63 17.31
CA GLU A 57 -13.51 1.22 17.51
C GLU A 57 -13.37 0.46 16.17
N LEU A 58 -12.48 -0.54 16.15
CA LEU A 58 -12.33 -1.43 15.00
C LEU A 58 -13.67 -2.10 14.62
N PRO A 59 -14.05 -2.12 13.32
CA PRO A 59 -15.30 -2.74 12.88
C PRO A 59 -15.26 -4.27 13.04
N SER A 60 -16.41 -4.90 13.19
CA SER A 60 -16.57 -6.36 13.26
C SER A 60 -16.19 -7.06 11.95
N PHE A 61 -15.81 -8.34 12.08
CA PHE A 61 -15.63 -9.29 10.96
C PHE A 61 -16.95 -10.01 10.66
N ASP A 62 -17.99 -9.24 10.33
CA ASP A 62 -19.29 -9.71 9.87
C ASP A 62 -19.49 -9.40 8.37
N GLU A 63 -20.63 -9.80 7.81
CA GLU A 63 -20.99 -9.45 6.42
C GLU A 63 -19.88 -9.76 5.41
N TRP A 64 -19.32 -10.96 5.52
CA TRP A 64 -18.13 -11.41 4.79
C TRP A 64 -18.28 -11.30 3.26
N GLY A 65 -19.50 -11.39 2.76
CA GLY A 65 -19.81 -11.19 1.34
C GLY A 65 -19.57 -9.76 0.87
N GLU A 66 -20.03 -8.76 1.63
CA GLU A 66 -19.76 -7.35 1.31
C GLU A 66 -18.26 -7.07 1.45
N MET A 67 -17.64 -7.55 2.53
CA MET A 67 -16.21 -7.37 2.76
C MET A 67 -15.38 -7.95 1.61
N PHE A 68 -15.72 -9.14 1.12
CA PHE A 68 -15.04 -9.75 -0.04
C PHE A 68 -15.19 -8.90 -1.31
N VAL A 69 -16.39 -8.40 -1.60
CA VAL A 69 -16.66 -7.54 -2.77
C VAL A 69 -15.89 -6.22 -2.67
N ASP A 70 -15.88 -5.59 -1.49
CA ASP A 70 -15.11 -4.38 -1.24
C ASP A 70 -13.60 -4.62 -1.36
N GLY A 71 -13.12 -5.81 -0.97
CA GLY A 71 -11.75 -6.24 -1.20
C GLY A 71 -11.38 -6.34 -2.67
N ILE A 72 -12.27 -6.91 -3.50
CA ILE A 72 -12.07 -6.94 -4.96
C ILE A 72 -12.03 -5.52 -5.53
N LYS A 73 -12.96 -4.65 -5.12
CA LYS A 73 -12.96 -3.25 -5.59
C LYS A 73 -11.67 -2.54 -5.20
N LEU A 74 -11.22 -2.68 -3.96
CA LEU A 74 -9.98 -2.07 -3.49
C LEU A 74 -8.77 -2.61 -4.28
N PHE A 75 -8.71 -3.92 -4.54
CA PHE A 75 -7.70 -4.51 -5.41
C PHE A 75 -7.72 -3.92 -6.83
N LEU A 76 -8.90 -3.73 -7.42
CA LEU A 76 -9.02 -3.12 -8.74
C LEU A 76 -8.51 -1.68 -8.76
N VAL A 77 -8.73 -0.90 -7.69
CA VAL A 77 -8.13 0.43 -7.55
C VAL A 77 -6.60 0.32 -7.55
N TYR A 78 -6.02 -0.51 -6.67
CA TYR A 78 -4.56 -0.72 -6.65
C TYR A 78 -4.01 -1.17 -8.01
N LEU A 79 -4.69 -2.10 -8.67
CA LEU A 79 -4.28 -2.63 -9.97
C LEU A 79 -4.31 -1.54 -11.03
N ILE A 80 -5.43 -0.81 -11.17
CA ILE A 80 -5.61 0.21 -12.22
C ILE A 80 -4.63 1.37 -12.03
N TYR A 81 -4.45 1.87 -10.80
CA TYR A 81 -3.51 2.94 -10.51
C TYR A 81 -2.05 2.51 -10.74
N SER A 82 -1.72 1.23 -10.54
CA SER A 82 -0.38 0.69 -10.76
C SER A 82 -0.11 0.23 -12.20
N LEU A 83 -1.12 0.13 -13.07
CA LEU A 83 -0.98 -0.35 -14.45
C LEU A 83 0.17 0.32 -15.22
N PRO A 84 0.35 1.65 -15.21
CA PRO A 84 1.46 2.26 -15.95
C PRO A 84 2.83 1.80 -15.45
N ALA A 85 3.05 1.72 -14.12
CA ALA A 85 4.28 1.18 -13.57
C ALA A 85 4.46 -0.31 -13.86
N LEU A 86 3.38 -1.10 -13.83
CA LEU A 86 3.43 -2.53 -14.16
C LEU A 86 3.85 -2.74 -15.62
N ILE A 87 3.31 -1.95 -16.55
CA ILE A 87 3.66 -2.02 -17.97
C ILE A 87 5.14 -1.67 -18.16
N ILE A 88 5.59 -0.53 -17.61
CA ILE A 88 6.99 -0.08 -17.72
C ILE A 88 7.94 -1.10 -17.07
N GLY A 89 7.58 -1.60 -15.89
CA GLY A 89 8.34 -2.61 -15.16
C GLY A 89 8.42 -3.94 -15.92
N LEU A 90 7.32 -4.38 -16.54
CA LEU A 90 7.30 -5.60 -17.35
C LEU A 90 8.23 -5.49 -18.56
N PHE A 91 8.19 -4.39 -19.31
CA PHE A 91 9.14 -4.16 -20.41
C PHE A 91 10.58 -4.16 -19.94
N SER A 92 10.84 -3.56 -18.77
CA SER A 92 12.18 -3.53 -18.17
C SER A 92 12.66 -4.93 -17.79
N ILE A 93 11.80 -5.74 -17.18
CA ILE A 93 12.10 -7.13 -16.80
C ILE A 93 12.35 -8.00 -18.05
N ILE A 94 11.53 -7.86 -19.09
CA ILE A 94 11.72 -8.58 -20.37
C ILE A 94 13.06 -8.17 -21.00
N SER A 95 13.42 -6.89 -20.96
CA SER A 95 14.70 -6.40 -21.47
C SER A 95 15.89 -6.97 -20.68
N LEU A 96 15.81 -7.04 -19.34
CA LEU A 96 16.84 -7.70 -18.51
C LEU A 96 16.97 -9.18 -18.87
N TRP A 97 15.83 -9.88 -18.96
CA TRP A 97 15.80 -11.30 -19.31
C TRP A 97 16.43 -11.57 -20.68
N SER A 98 16.09 -10.76 -21.68
CA SER A 98 16.68 -10.83 -23.02
C SER A 98 18.19 -10.58 -23.00
N SER A 99 18.65 -9.60 -22.23
CA SER A 99 20.07 -9.26 -22.10
C SER A 99 20.87 -10.39 -21.44
N ILE A 100 20.32 -11.00 -20.39
CA ILE A 100 20.90 -12.19 -19.74
C ILE A 100 21.00 -13.35 -20.74
N TRP A 101 19.93 -13.62 -21.48
CA TRP A 101 19.91 -14.71 -22.46
C TRP A 101 20.92 -14.49 -23.60
N SER A 102 21.00 -13.27 -24.13
CA SER A 102 21.98 -12.87 -25.15
C SER A 102 23.42 -13.08 -24.67
N LEU A 103 23.76 -12.66 -23.45
CA LEU A 103 25.10 -12.86 -22.91
C LEU A 103 25.44 -14.33 -22.72
N ASN A 104 24.50 -15.14 -22.21
CA ASN A 104 24.69 -16.59 -22.11
C ASN A 104 24.95 -17.23 -23.47
N TYR A 105 24.31 -16.75 -24.53
CA TYR A 105 24.55 -17.24 -25.88
C TYR A 105 25.94 -16.83 -26.39
N VAL A 106 26.34 -15.58 -26.20
CA VAL A 106 27.66 -15.07 -26.63
C VAL A 106 28.80 -15.77 -25.89
N THR A 107 28.72 -15.96 -24.58
CA THR A 107 29.78 -16.64 -23.80
C THR A 107 29.95 -18.10 -24.22
N GLN A 108 28.84 -18.80 -24.50
CA GLN A 108 28.89 -20.18 -25.01
C GLN A 108 29.51 -20.27 -26.41
N MET A 109 29.24 -19.30 -27.30
CA MET A 109 29.78 -19.32 -28.67
C MET A 109 31.22 -18.81 -28.77
N SER A 110 31.59 -17.81 -27.99
CA SER A 110 32.93 -17.21 -28.02
C SER A 110 33.97 -17.95 -27.18
N GLY A 111 33.53 -18.89 -26.33
CA GLY A 111 34.40 -19.53 -25.34
C GLY A 111 34.89 -18.56 -24.25
N ASN A 112 34.38 -17.32 -24.23
CA ASN A 112 34.74 -16.32 -23.23
C ASN A 112 34.06 -16.65 -21.90
N THR A 113 34.82 -16.57 -20.81
CA THR A 113 34.27 -16.52 -19.45
C THR A 113 33.54 -15.21 -19.22
N PHE A 114 32.53 -15.22 -18.37
CA PHE A 114 31.87 -13.99 -17.92
C PHE A 114 32.89 -13.02 -17.33
N THR A 115 33.03 -11.84 -17.92
CA THR A 115 33.78 -10.74 -17.32
C THR A 115 32.85 -9.82 -16.53
N PRO A 116 33.33 -9.13 -15.49
CA PRO A 116 32.53 -8.16 -14.75
C PRO A 116 31.90 -7.08 -15.63
N GLU A 117 32.57 -6.65 -16.69
CA GLU A 117 32.08 -5.63 -17.63
C GLU A 117 30.85 -6.11 -18.40
N MET A 118 30.84 -7.39 -18.81
CA MET A 118 29.69 -8.02 -19.47
C MET A 118 28.48 -8.07 -18.54
N VAL A 119 28.69 -8.36 -17.25
CA VAL A 119 27.61 -8.36 -16.25
C VAL A 119 27.08 -6.95 -16.05
N VAL A 120 27.95 -5.94 -15.95
CA VAL A 120 27.55 -4.53 -15.81
C VAL A 120 26.75 -4.05 -17.02
N SER A 121 27.05 -4.51 -18.24
CA SER A 121 26.30 -4.14 -19.45
C SER A 121 24.83 -4.59 -19.44
N ILE A 122 24.48 -5.62 -18.66
CA ILE A 122 23.08 -6.06 -18.46
C ILE A 122 22.28 -4.97 -17.74
N PHE A 123 22.93 -4.36 -16.75
CA PHE A 123 22.31 -3.37 -15.88
C PHE A 123 22.44 -1.96 -16.46
N GLY A 124 23.47 -1.64 -17.25
CA GLY A 124 23.65 -0.29 -17.82
C GLY A 124 22.61 0.16 -18.86
N GLY A 125 21.72 -0.72 -19.32
CA GLY A 125 20.80 -0.47 -20.43
C GLY A 125 19.45 0.17 -20.07
N THR A 126 18.55 0.23 -21.07
CA THR A 126 17.17 0.76 -21.01
C THR A 126 16.32 0.12 -19.90
N ALA A 127 16.67 -1.08 -19.44
CA ALA A 127 16.00 -1.77 -18.36
C ALA A 127 16.08 -1.05 -17.00
N LEU A 128 17.25 -0.58 -16.58
CA LEU A 128 17.36 0.14 -15.30
C LEU A 128 16.62 1.48 -15.37
N VAL A 129 16.70 2.16 -16.51
CA VAL A 129 15.95 3.41 -16.74
C VAL A 129 14.45 3.15 -16.57
N GLY A 130 13.92 2.09 -17.19
CA GLY A 130 12.51 1.74 -17.04
C GLY A 130 12.12 1.38 -15.59
N LEU A 131 12.95 0.63 -14.85
CA LEU A 131 12.70 0.35 -13.44
C LEU A 131 12.68 1.61 -12.57
N VAL A 132 13.61 2.55 -12.82
CA VAL A 132 13.65 3.84 -12.12
C VAL A 132 12.41 4.66 -12.44
N VAL A 133 12.01 4.74 -13.72
CA VAL A 133 10.78 5.46 -14.13
C VAL A 133 9.53 4.84 -13.50
N ALA A 134 9.42 3.50 -13.47
CA ALA A 134 8.33 2.82 -12.79
C ALA A 134 8.32 3.12 -11.28
N GLY A 135 9.48 3.14 -10.63
CA GLY A 135 9.61 3.49 -9.21
C GLY A 135 9.19 4.94 -8.92
N ILE A 136 9.63 5.89 -9.75
CA ILE A 136 9.22 7.31 -9.66
C ILE A 136 7.71 7.45 -9.84
N TYR A 137 7.14 6.75 -10.82
CA TYR A 137 5.69 6.75 -11.02
C TYR A 137 4.96 6.26 -9.77
N VAL A 138 5.38 5.14 -9.18
CA VAL A 138 4.77 4.60 -7.95
C VAL A 138 4.86 5.61 -6.80
N LEU A 139 6.01 6.27 -6.64
CA LEU A 139 6.20 7.30 -5.61
C LEU A 139 5.23 8.48 -5.78
N ILE A 140 4.95 8.89 -7.01
CA ILE A 140 4.06 10.01 -7.31
C ILE A 140 2.59 9.61 -7.19
N ILE A 141 2.22 8.43 -7.65
CA ILE A 141 0.80 8.03 -7.75
C ILE A 141 0.21 7.61 -6.40
N TYR A 142 1.04 7.11 -5.48
CA TYR A 142 0.58 6.57 -4.20
C TYR A 142 -0.21 7.57 -3.32
N PRO A 143 0.25 8.82 -3.08
CA PRO A 143 -0.53 9.78 -2.31
C PRO A 143 -1.86 10.16 -2.99
N ILE A 144 -1.90 10.20 -4.33
CA ILE A 144 -3.14 10.45 -5.08
C ILE A 144 -4.11 9.27 -4.91
N MET A 145 -3.59 8.04 -4.98
CA MET A 145 -4.37 6.82 -4.76
C MET A 145 -4.92 6.73 -3.34
N ALA A 146 -4.21 7.22 -2.33
CA ALA A 146 -4.73 7.30 -0.96
C ALA A 146 -6.01 8.15 -0.89
N VAL A 147 -6.01 9.33 -1.51
CA VAL A 147 -7.20 10.19 -1.59
C VAL A 147 -8.30 9.55 -2.45
N ALA A 148 -7.94 8.83 -3.52
CA ALA A 148 -8.88 8.09 -4.35
C ALA A 148 -9.63 6.99 -3.57
N ILE A 149 -8.92 6.24 -2.71
CA ILE A 149 -9.50 5.23 -1.82
C ILE A 149 -10.43 5.90 -0.79
N GLY A 150 -10.01 7.04 -0.23
CA GLY A 150 -10.87 7.86 0.64
C GLY A 150 -12.15 8.31 -0.08
N ASN A 151 -12.04 8.75 -1.33
CA ASN A 151 -13.20 9.15 -2.16
C ASN A 151 -14.15 7.97 -2.41
N MET A 152 -13.60 6.80 -2.72
CA MET A 152 -14.38 5.58 -2.85
C MET A 152 -15.12 5.23 -1.56
N ALA A 153 -14.48 5.40 -0.40
CA ALA A 153 -15.09 5.14 0.89
C ALA A 153 -16.20 6.15 1.23
N TYR A 154 -16.01 7.42 0.91
CA TYR A 154 -17.01 8.49 1.09
C TYR A 154 -18.28 8.21 0.27
N TYR A 155 -18.14 7.73 -0.96
CA TYR A 155 -19.26 7.31 -1.81
C TYR A 155 -19.67 5.83 -1.59
N ASN A 156 -19.64 5.36 -0.35
CA ASN A 156 -20.14 4.04 0.06
C ASN A 156 -19.58 2.84 -0.74
N GLY A 157 -18.31 2.91 -1.15
CA GLY A 157 -17.67 1.82 -1.90
C GLY A 157 -18.04 1.77 -3.38
N GLU A 158 -18.51 2.86 -3.98
CA GLU A 158 -18.71 2.95 -5.43
C GLU A 158 -17.35 2.94 -6.15
N LEU A 159 -17.02 1.86 -6.85
CA LEU A 159 -15.72 1.71 -7.54
C LEU A 159 -15.39 2.88 -8.48
N SER A 160 -16.40 3.42 -9.18
CA SER A 160 -16.20 4.53 -10.11
C SER A 160 -15.69 5.80 -9.41
N ALA A 161 -16.05 6.01 -8.14
CA ALA A 161 -15.65 7.17 -7.36
C ALA A 161 -14.14 7.22 -7.12
N ALA A 162 -13.45 6.07 -7.12
CA ALA A 162 -11.99 6.01 -7.07
C ALA A 162 -11.31 6.58 -8.33
N PHE A 163 -12.05 6.82 -9.42
CA PHE A 163 -11.53 7.29 -10.70
C PHE A 163 -12.11 8.63 -11.15
N ARG A 164 -12.87 9.31 -10.27
CA ARG A 164 -13.36 10.67 -10.50
C ARG A 164 -12.24 11.67 -10.25
N PHE A 165 -11.25 11.69 -11.13
CA PHE A 165 -10.03 12.47 -10.97
C PHE A 165 -10.29 13.96 -10.69
N GLY A 166 -11.31 14.56 -11.30
CA GLY A 166 -11.70 15.94 -11.02
C GLY A 166 -12.08 16.17 -9.55
N GLU A 167 -12.87 15.27 -8.96
CA GLU A 167 -13.20 15.30 -7.53
C GLU A 167 -11.95 15.06 -6.68
N ILE A 168 -11.16 14.04 -7.01
CA ILE A 168 -9.94 13.69 -6.27
C ILE A 168 -8.96 14.87 -6.21
N PHE A 169 -8.69 15.53 -7.34
CA PHE A 169 -7.80 16.70 -7.36
C PHE A 169 -8.42 17.93 -6.68
N SER A 170 -9.74 18.07 -6.69
CA SER A 170 -10.44 19.08 -5.90
C SER A 170 -10.25 18.81 -4.41
N THR A 171 -10.45 17.58 -3.95
CA THR A 171 -10.23 17.16 -2.56
C THR A 171 -8.77 17.35 -2.14
N ILE A 172 -7.80 16.98 -2.97
CA ILE A 172 -6.37 17.26 -2.69
C ILE A 172 -6.12 18.76 -2.52
N SER A 173 -6.78 19.59 -3.34
CA SER A 173 -6.63 21.04 -3.24
C SER A 173 -7.28 21.61 -1.97
N LEU A 174 -8.35 20.98 -1.47
CA LEU A 174 -8.97 21.31 -0.17
C LEU A 174 -8.10 20.88 1.02
N ILE A 175 -7.51 19.68 0.96
CA ILE A 175 -6.51 19.21 1.95
C ILE A 175 -5.30 20.15 1.95
N GLY A 176 -4.88 20.58 0.77
CA GLY A 176 -3.63 21.28 0.52
C GLY A 176 -2.54 20.31 0.06
N TRP A 177 -1.91 20.62 -1.09
CA TRP A 177 -0.84 19.79 -1.66
C TRP A 177 0.35 19.61 -0.71
N VAL A 178 0.68 20.66 0.05
CA VAL A 178 1.78 20.60 1.03
C VAL A 178 1.43 19.64 2.16
N ASP A 179 0.21 19.70 2.70
CA ASP A 179 -0.25 18.82 3.78
C ASP A 179 -0.32 17.36 3.32
N LEU A 180 -0.77 17.10 2.09
CA LEU A 180 -0.73 15.76 1.48
C LEU A 180 0.70 15.21 1.42
N ILE A 181 1.66 16.02 0.99
CA ILE A 181 3.07 15.61 0.88
C ILE A 181 3.69 15.41 2.26
N ILE A 182 3.40 16.28 3.24
CA ILE A 182 3.85 16.10 4.63
C ILE A 182 3.31 14.77 5.18
N TRP A 183 2.01 14.52 5.03
CA TRP A 183 1.39 13.26 5.42
C TRP A 183 2.09 12.07 4.77
N TYR A 184 2.33 12.14 3.45
CA TYR A 184 2.94 11.05 2.71
C TYR A 184 4.38 10.77 3.17
N ILE A 185 5.19 11.81 3.39
CA ILE A 185 6.56 11.68 3.92
C ILE A 185 6.53 11.04 5.32
N VAL A 186 5.62 11.45 6.19
CA VAL A 186 5.45 10.87 7.52
C VAL A 186 5.06 9.39 7.44
N MET A 187 4.12 9.03 6.56
CA MET A 187 3.73 7.64 6.33
C MET A 187 4.90 6.77 5.84
N ILE A 188 5.77 7.33 5.00
CA ILE A 188 7.02 6.66 4.57
C ILE A 188 7.98 6.48 5.75
N ILE A 189 8.22 7.51 6.56
CA ILE A 189 9.12 7.43 7.73
C ILE A 189 8.63 6.37 8.73
N ILE A 190 7.33 6.35 9.02
CA ILE A 190 6.71 5.34 9.89
C ILE A 190 6.87 3.94 9.26
N GLY A 191 6.68 3.81 7.94
CA GLY A 191 6.88 2.54 7.24
C GLY A 191 8.31 2.03 7.33
N ILE A 192 9.30 2.93 7.18
CA ILE A 192 10.72 2.60 7.37
C ILE A 192 10.98 2.15 8.82
N ALA A 193 10.43 2.85 9.81
CA ALA A 193 10.58 2.48 11.22
C ALA A 193 9.96 1.11 11.53
N ILE A 194 8.75 0.83 11.02
CA ILE A 194 8.08 -0.48 11.14
C ILE A 194 8.89 -1.56 10.44
N GLY A 195 9.43 -1.29 9.25
CA GLY A 195 10.30 -2.22 8.53
C GLY A 195 11.60 -2.54 9.29
N PHE A 196 12.19 -1.54 9.95
CA PHE A 196 13.37 -1.72 10.80
C PHE A 196 13.05 -2.55 12.06
N ILE A 197 11.92 -2.29 12.71
CA ILE A 197 11.45 -3.13 13.83
C ILE A 197 11.23 -4.57 13.36
N GLY A 198 10.60 -4.74 12.19
CA GLY A 198 10.39 -6.05 11.57
C GLY A 198 11.69 -6.78 11.27
N SER A 199 12.73 -6.09 10.79
CA SER A 199 14.03 -6.72 10.50
C SER A 199 14.74 -7.20 11.76
N ILE A 200 14.68 -6.43 12.87
CA ILE A 200 15.21 -6.83 14.17
C ILE A 200 14.46 -8.06 14.70
N LEU A 201 13.12 -8.02 14.67
CA LEU A 201 12.31 -9.15 15.11
C LEU A 201 12.59 -10.40 14.27
N GLY A 202 12.79 -10.24 12.96
CA GLY A 202 13.08 -11.35 12.04
C GLY A 202 14.38 -12.12 12.34
N ILE A 203 15.30 -11.55 13.13
CA ILE A 203 16.50 -12.24 13.62
C ILE A 203 16.13 -13.37 14.59
N ILE A 204 15.04 -13.22 15.35
CA ILE A 204 14.57 -14.20 16.33
C ILE A 204 13.76 -15.28 15.58
N PRO A 205 14.28 -16.52 15.47
CA PRO A 205 13.56 -17.57 14.76
C PRO A 205 12.22 -17.88 15.42
N LEU A 206 11.20 -18.15 14.59
CA LEU A 206 9.82 -18.46 14.97
C LEU A 206 9.08 -17.35 15.73
N LEU A 207 9.52 -16.98 16.95
CA LEU A 207 8.86 -15.98 17.79
C LEU A 207 8.81 -14.60 17.15
N GLY A 208 9.91 -14.16 16.53
CA GLY A 208 9.96 -12.90 15.81
C GLY A 208 8.94 -12.83 14.67
N TRP A 209 8.87 -13.90 13.87
CA TRP A 209 7.93 -14.03 12.76
C TRP A 209 6.47 -14.08 13.22
N ILE A 210 6.19 -14.76 14.34
CA ILE A 210 4.85 -14.76 14.95
C ILE A 210 4.45 -13.33 15.35
N ILE A 211 5.33 -12.58 16.02
CA ILE A 211 5.05 -11.19 16.41
C ILE A 211 4.84 -10.31 15.16
N ILE A 212 5.66 -10.48 14.14
CA ILE A 212 5.52 -9.72 12.89
C ILE A 212 4.16 -9.97 12.24
N ILE A 213 3.75 -11.22 12.12
CA ILE A 213 2.53 -11.62 11.41
C ILE A 213 1.26 -11.30 12.20
N PHE A 214 1.24 -11.53 13.51
CA PHE A 214 0.03 -11.37 14.33
C PHE A 214 -0.11 -9.98 14.94
N ILE A 215 0.97 -9.20 15.00
CA ILE A 215 0.98 -7.89 15.66
C ILE A 215 1.44 -6.83 14.67
N VAL A 216 2.69 -6.85 14.23
CA VAL A 216 3.29 -5.73 13.48
C VAL A 216 2.55 -5.45 12.17
N TYR A 217 2.26 -6.47 11.36
CA TYR A 217 1.56 -6.30 10.08
C TYR A 217 0.10 -5.89 10.25
N PRO A 218 -0.75 -6.58 11.05
CA PRO A 218 -2.12 -6.14 11.31
C PRO A 218 -2.20 -4.74 11.87
N TYR A 219 -1.33 -4.41 12.82
CA TYR A 219 -1.31 -3.10 13.46
C TYR A 219 -0.95 -1.99 12.48
N SER A 220 0.10 -2.18 11.67
CA SER A 220 0.49 -1.20 10.65
C SER A 220 -0.58 -1.03 9.57
N TYR A 221 -1.23 -2.13 9.18
CA TYR A 221 -2.29 -2.12 8.19
C TYR A 221 -3.50 -1.28 8.64
N LEU A 222 -3.91 -1.46 9.90
CA LEU A 222 -4.99 -0.70 10.53
C LEU A 222 -4.61 0.77 10.75
N PHE A 223 -3.36 1.02 11.17
CA PHE A 223 -2.80 2.36 11.28
C PHE A 223 -2.89 3.13 9.95
N TYR A 224 -2.45 2.53 8.83
CA TYR A 224 -2.51 3.19 7.53
C TYR A 224 -3.94 3.41 7.04
N ALA A 225 -4.84 2.45 7.29
CA ALA A 225 -6.26 2.61 6.96
C ALA A 225 -6.87 3.81 7.71
N ARG A 226 -6.61 3.94 9.01
CA ARG A 226 -7.06 5.08 9.83
C ARG A 226 -6.43 6.39 9.34
N ALA A 227 -5.14 6.39 9.02
CA ALA A 227 -4.43 7.57 8.54
C ALA A 227 -4.94 8.08 7.19
N ILE A 228 -5.38 7.17 6.29
CA ILE A 228 -6.02 7.53 5.01
C ILE A 228 -7.36 8.23 5.26
N ALA A 229 -8.17 7.72 6.20
CA ALA A 229 -9.44 8.34 6.55
C ALA A 229 -9.23 9.75 7.12
N TRP A 230 -8.27 9.92 8.03
CA TRP A 230 -7.87 11.24 8.55
C TRP A 230 -7.46 12.21 7.44
N LEU A 231 -6.54 11.80 6.56
CA LEU A 231 -6.12 12.61 5.42
C LEU A 231 -7.32 13.07 4.60
N TYR A 232 -8.21 12.15 4.23
CA TYR A 232 -9.36 12.47 3.42
C TYR A 232 -10.36 13.40 4.15
N SER A 233 -10.65 13.12 5.42
CA SER A 233 -11.54 13.94 6.25
C SER A 233 -11.04 15.37 6.46
N SER A 234 -9.71 15.59 6.43
CA SER A 234 -9.12 16.92 6.58
C SER A 234 -9.50 17.90 5.48
N ALA A 235 -10.00 17.40 4.34
CA ALA A 235 -10.55 18.21 3.25
C ALA A 235 -11.85 18.95 3.64
N PHE A 236 -12.57 18.47 4.66
CA PHE A 236 -13.93 18.89 5.02
C PHE A 236 -14.02 19.44 6.46
N GLY A 237 -12.92 19.98 7.01
CA GLY A 237 -12.78 20.32 8.43
C GLY A 237 -14.01 20.91 9.13
N GLU A 238 -14.19 20.51 10.41
CA GLU A 238 -15.20 20.96 11.41
C GLU A 238 -16.66 20.46 11.28
N GLU A 239 -17.00 19.48 10.43
CA GLU A 239 -18.33 18.83 10.49
C GLU A 239 -18.39 17.53 11.33
N TYR A 240 -17.27 17.09 11.90
CA TYR A 240 -17.15 15.83 12.65
C TYR A 240 -16.65 15.98 14.11
N GLU A 241 -16.56 17.21 14.64
CA GLU A 241 -16.26 17.47 16.06
C GLU A 241 -17.52 17.75 16.92
N ALA A 242 -18.73 17.44 16.44
CA ALA A 242 -19.99 17.72 17.14
C ALA A 242 -20.77 16.45 17.54
#